data_AF-A0A699VL15-F1
#
_entry.id   AF-A0A699VL15-F1
#
_cell.length_a   1.000
_cell.length_b   1.000
_cell.length_c   1.000
_cell.angle_alpha   90.00
_cell.angle_beta   90.00
_cell.angle_gamma   90.00
#
_symmetry.space_group_name_H-M   'P 1'
#
loop_
_entity.id
_entity.type
_entity.pdbx_description
1 polymer ?
#
loop_
_entity_poly.entity_id
_entity_poly.type
_entity_poly.pdbx_seq_one_letter_code
_entity_poly.pdbx_strand_id
1 'polypeptide(L)' 'MEDKEELPDPWILFIDRSSCTDGLRAGLILTNPEGMEFTYALRFRFEATNNEAEYEALIAGL' A
#
# COMPACT_ATOMS: atom_id res chain seq x y z
N MET A 1 8.53 11.93 -35.44
CA MET A 1 7.95 10.74 -34.79
C MET A 1 7.98 11.08 -33.33
N GLU A 2 6.81 11.23 -32.73
CA GLU A 2 6.68 11.52 -31.31
C GLU A 2 6.69 10.16 -30.63
N ASP A 3 7.77 9.87 -29.92
CA ASP A 3 7.95 8.63 -29.18
C ASP A 3 6.91 8.64 -28.07
N LYS A 4 5.75 8.02 -28.32
CA LYS A 4 4.77 7.75 -27.28
C LYS A 4 5.40 6.71 -26.38
N GLU A 5 6.08 7.16 -25.33
CA GLU A 5 6.40 6.30 -24.20
C GLU A 5 5.08 5.72 -23.70
N GLU A 6 4.79 4.48 -24.08
CA GLU A 6 3.70 3.72 -23.49
C GLU A 6 4.08 3.55 -22.02
N LEU A 7 3.51 4.41 -21.17
CA LEU A 7 3.64 4.26 -19.74
C LEU A 7 3.17 2.84 -19.41
N PRO A 8 3.95 2.06 -18.65
CA PRO A 8 3.51 0.75 -18.21
C PRO A 8 2.18 0.95 -17.50
N ASP A 9 1.24 0.03 -17.76
CA ASP A 9 -0.07 0.07 -17.15
C ASP A 9 0.06 0.30 -15.62
N PRO A 10 -0.78 1.17 -15.04
CA PRO A 10 -0.62 1.59 -13.66
C PRO A 10 -0.98 0.45 -12.71
N TRP A 11 -0.17 0.29 -11.66
CA TRP A 11 -0.49 -0.59 -10.54
C TRP A 11 -1.52 0.10 -9.64
N ILE A 12 -2.52 -0.65 -9.18
CA ILE A 12 -3.56 -0.12 -8.28
C ILE A 12 -3.23 -0.53 -6.86
N LEU A 13 -3.15 0.45 -5.95
CA LEU A 13 -2.86 0.23 -4.54
C LEU A 13 -4.08 0.57 -3.67
N PHE A 14 -4.57 -0.40 -2.91
CA PHE A 14 -5.57 -0.20 -1.87
C PHE A 14 -4.93 -0.38 -0.49
N ILE A 15 -5.20 0.56 0.41
CA ILE A 15 -4.71 0.55 1.79
C ILE A 15 -5.92 0.59 2.71
N ASP A 16 -6.13 -0.47 3.49
CA ASP A 16 -7.13 -0.52 4.56
C ASP A 16 -6.44 -0.47 5.91
N ARG A 17 -6.93 0.38 6.80
CA ARG A 17 -6.25 0.68 8.06
C ARG A 17 -7.12 0.35 9.25
N SER A 18 -6.59 -0.46 10.15
CA SER A 18 -7.25 -0.82 11.40
C SER A 18 -6.33 -0.50 12.58
N SER A 19 -6.83 0.25 13.56
CA SER A 19 -6.18 0.42 14.85
C SER A 19 -6.76 -0.58 15.84
N CYS A 20 -5.92 -1.39 16.46
CA CYS A 20 -6.29 -2.24 17.59
C CYS A 20 -5.48 -1.82 18.82
N THR A 21 -6.00 -2.13 20.02
CA THR A 21 -5.32 -1.83 21.30
C THR A 21 -3.98 -2.55 21.47
N ASP A 22 -3.67 -3.55 20.64
CA ASP A 22 -2.42 -4.33 20.60
C ASP A 22 -1.44 -3.85 19.50
N GLY A 23 -1.71 -2.68 18.92
CA GLY A 23 -0.91 -2.04 17.85
C GLY A 23 -1.71 -1.74 16.58
N LEU A 24 -1.07 -1.03 15.65
CA LEU A 24 -1.69 -0.69 14.37
C LEU A 24 -1.46 -1.79 13.33
N ARG A 25 -2.48 -2.04 12.53
CA ARG A 25 -2.42 -2.97 11.42
C ARG A 25 -2.93 -2.29 10.16
N ALA A 26 -2.15 -2.35 9.08
CA ALA A 26 -2.60 -1.95 7.75
C ALA A 26 -2.65 -3.18 6.85
N GLY A 27 -3.76 -3.34 6.14
CA GLY A 27 -3.88 -4.19 4.97
C GLY A 27 -3.48 -3.39 3.73
N LEU A 28 -2.65 -3.99 2.88
CA LEU A 28 -2.32 -3.48 1.56
C LEU A 28 -2.81 -4.49 0.52
N ILE A 29 -3.42 -4.02 -0.57
CA ILE A 29 -3.72 -4.82 -1.75
C ILE A 29 -3.10 -4.11 -2.95
N LEU A 30 -2.13 -4.75 -3.59
CA LEU A 30 -1.56 -4.33 -4.87
C LEU A 30 -2.26 -5.12 -5.97
N THR A 31 -2.82 -4.46 -6.97
CA THR A 31 -3.28 -5.11 -8.20
C THR A 31 -2.36 -4.71 -9.33
N ASN A 32 -1.72 -5.69 -9.97
CA ASN A 32 -0.91 -5.43 -11.15
C ASN A 32 -1.82 -5.15 -12.37
N PRO A 33 -1.26 -4.61 -13.45
CA PRO A 33 -1.96 -4.41 -14.72
C PRO A 33 -2.64 -5.64 -15.32
N GLU A 34 -2.10 -6.82 -15.04
CA GLU A 34 -2.61 -8.09 -15.54
C GLU A 34 -3.78 -8.61 -14.69
N GLY A 35 -4.18 -7.88 -13.65
CA GLY A 35 -5.28 -8.22 -12.73
C GLY A 35 -4.88 -9.16 -11.58
N MET A 36 -3.59 -9.40 -11.37
CA MET A 36 -3.07 -10.16 -10.24
C MET A 36 -3.05 -9.33 -8.96
N GLU A 37 -3.63 -9.87 -7.89
CA GLU A 37 -3.70 -9.23 -6.57
C GLU A 37 -2.62 -9.76 -5.62
N PHE A 38 -1.96 -8.84 -4.90
CA PHE A 38 -0.98 -9.11 -3.87
C PHE A 38 -1.45 -8.50 -2.56
N THR A 39 -1.79 -9.35 -1.59
CA THR A 39 -2.26 -8.91 -0.27
C THR A 39 -1.11 -8.93 0.74
N TYR A 40 -0.89 -7.79 1.40
CA TYR A 40 0.10 -7.64 2.46
C TYR A 40 -0.57 -7.20 3.77
N ALA A 41 -0.14 -7.76 4.89
CA ALA A 41 -0.55 -7.33 6.21
C ALA A 41 0.65 -6.74 6.94
N LEU A 42 0.68 -5.42 7.06
CA LEU A 42 1.68 -4.70 7.84
C LEU A 42 1.21 -4.62 9.29
N ARG A 43 2.05 -5.10 10.21
CA ARG A 43 1.86 -4.93 11.65
C ARG A 43 2.89 -3.94 12.15
N PHE A 44 2.44 -2.76 12.54
CA PHE A 44 3.30 -1.77 13.16
C PHE A 44 3.46 -2.11 14.64
N ARG A 45 4.71 -2.18 15.10
CA ARG A 45 5.07 -2.46 16.50
C ARG A 45 5.19 -1.19 17.36
N PHE A 46 4.89 -0.03 16.78
CA PHE A 46 4.92 1.27 17.44
C PHE A 46 3.51 1.85 17.54
N GLU A 47 3.28 2.64 18.58
CA GLU A 47 2.11 3.51 18.67
C GLU A 47 2.28 4.63 17.64
N ALA A 48 1.79 4.41 16.42
CA ALA A 48 1.72 5.49 15.44
C ALA A 48 0.41 6.28 15.62
N THR A 49 0.48 7.58 15.38
CA THR A 49 -0.77 8.33 15.15
C THR A 49 -1.38 7.93 13.81
N ASN A 50 -2.65 8.26 13.57
CA ASN A 50 -3.36 7.77 12.38
C ASN A 50 -2.56 8.01 11.07
N ASN A 51 -2.08 9.23 10.91
CA ASN A 51 -1.29 9.62 9.73
C ASN A 51 0.06 8.89 9.65
N GLU A 52 0.71 8.62 10.76
CA GLU A 52 2.07 8.09 10.79
C GLU A 52 2.12 6.65 10.28
N ALA A 53 1.10 5.83 10.59
CA ALA A 53 0.98 4.50 10.01
C ALA A 53 0.58 4.49 8.52
N GLU A 54 -0.03 5.54 7.99
CA GLU A 54 -0.32 5.67 6.54
C GLU A 54 0.95 6.00 5.76
N TYR A 55 1.76 6.92 6.27
CA TYR A 55 3.07 7.23 5.70
C TYR A 55 4.00 6.01 5.71
N GLU A 56 4.04 5.28 6.82
CA GLU A 56 4.88 4.09 6.96
C GLU A 56 4.38 2.92 6.09
N ALA A 57 3.06 2.78 5.90
CA ALA A 57 2.49 1.80 4.97
C ALA A 57 2.82 2.12 3.51
N LEU A 58 2.80 3.40 3.13
CA LEU A 58 3.19 3.84 1.79
C LEU A 58 4.67 3.59 1.53
N ILE A 59 5.55 3.90 2.50
CA ILE A 59 6.99 3.65 2.38
C ILE A 59 7.29 2.15 2.31
N ALA A 60 6.60 1.32 3.08
CA ALA A 60 6.77 -0.13 3.02
C ALA A 60 6.23 -0.79 1.73
N GLY A 61 5.39 -0.08 0.98
CA GLY A 61 4.82 -0.53 -0.30
C GLY A 61 5.55 -0.03 -1.55
N LEU A 62 6.56 0.83 -1.41
CA LEU A 62 7.54 1.21 -2.44
C LEU A 62 8.66 0.17 -2.56
#